data_AF-A0A2H5XQI5-F1
#
_entry.id   AF-A0A2H5XQI5-F1
#
_cell.length_a   1.000
_cell.length_b   1.000
_cell.length_c   1.000
_cell.angle_alpha   90.00
_cell.angle_beta   90.00
_cell.angle_gamma   90.00
#
_symmetry.space_group_name_H-M   'P 1'
#
loop_
_entity.id
_entity.type
_entity.pdbx_description
1 polymer ?
#
loop_
_entity_poly.entity_id
_entity_poly.type
_entity_poly.pdbx_seq_one_letter_code
_entity_poly.pdbx_strand_id
1 'polypeptide(L)'
;MRNRRSKNFFLFPFFVFFIYACSQKKVPENPEELYSEAMKKLEGSIFTADYDTAEQYFEKIIELFPGTRYVPDANFGIAYAKMKKGDCAEAAVLFESFYQKYTSHQKAPLALYYSIKCYMKFVDTPDRDITYAEKVRELASLFIQNYKDNEKKDEVSKIHNRVLEIIAQHHLSIAEFYIRRKVYPPATRRIKIILEDRELSETEPGKKAKEIYEKLIKENKEFSDTNEFLQSAR
;
A
#
# COMPACT_ATOMS: atom_id res chain seq x y z
N MET A 1 63.70 25.07 65.91
CA MET A 1 64.95 24.97 65.12
C MET A 1 64.86 23.76 64.20
N ARG A 2 65.18 23.94 62.91
CA ARG A 2 65.40 22.92 61.84
C ARG A 2 64.23 22.01 61.45
N ASN A 3 64.03 21.57 60.21
CA ASN A 3 64.40 22.01 58.85
C ASN A 3 63.67 21.04 57.88
N ARG A 4 63.09 21.56 56.80
CA ARG A 4 62.81 20.97 55.46
C ARG A 4 62.63 19.44 55.31
N ARG A 5 61.58 19.01 54.58
CA ARG A 5 61.63 18.72 53.13
C ARG A 5 60.26 18.31 52.56
N SER A 6 60.01 18.82 51.35
CA SER A 6 58.93 18.58 50.40
C SER A 6 58.63 17.11 50.10
N LYS A 7 57.40 16.83 49.66
CA LYS A 7 57.11 16.18 48.37
C LYS A 7 55.61 16.25 48.05
N ASN A 8 55.28 17.02 47.02
CA ASN A 8 54.00 16.96 46.32
C ASN A 8 53.85 15.56 45.71
N PHE A 9 52.76 14.86 46.00
CA PHE A 9 52.36 13.68 45.24
C PHE A 9 50.98 13.94 44.66
N PHE A 10 51.00 14.39 43.41
CA PHE A 10 49.86 14.46 42.50
C PHE A 10 49.25 13.06 42.39
N LEU A 11 48.03 12.88 42.89
CA LEU A 11 47.20 11.71 42.57
C LEU A 11 46.26 12.11 41.44
N PHE A 12 46.67 11.70 40.25
CA PHE A 12 46.02 11.87 38.95
C PHE A 12 44.63 11.19 38.96
N PRO A 13 43.56 11.81 38.45
CA PRO A 13 42.28 11.13 38.34
C PRO A 13 42.41 10.02 37.30
N PHE A 14 42.03 8.79 37.69
CA PHE A 14 41.95 7.63 36.82
C PHE A 14 40.83 7.88 35.80
N PHE A 15 41.17 8.55 34.71
CA PHE A 15 40.30 8.77 33.57
C PHE A 15 40.12 7.41 32.88
N VAL A 16 39.06 6.69 33.28
CA VAL A 16 38.61 5.46 32.61
C VAL A 16 38.18 5.87 31.21
N PHE A 17 39.12 5.80 30.28
CA PHE A 17 38.87 5.94 28.86
C PHE A 17 38.09 4.68 28.43
N PHE A 18 36.76 4.76 28.48
CA PHE A 18 35.86 3.83 27.81
C PHE A 18 36.15 3.95 26.30
N ILE A 19 37.15 3.22 25.82
CA ILE A 19 37.32 2.95 24.39
C ILE A 19 36.13 2.09 23.98
N TYR A 20 35.04 2.75 23.60
CA TYR A 20 34.01 2.19 22.74
C TYR A 20 34.69 1.84 21.42
N ALA A 21 35.25 0.62 21.35
CA ALA A 21 35.65 0.02 20.09
C ALA A 21 34.37 -0.32 19.32
N CYS A 22 33.87 0.66 18.57
CA CYS A 22 32.82 0.42 17.60
C CYS A 22 33.44 -0.41 16.46
N SER A 23 33.22 -1.72 16.48
CA SER A 23 33.57 -2.61 15.36
C SER A 23 32.64 -2.28 14.19
N GLN A 24 33.00 -1.29 13.37
CA GLN A 24 32.29 -1.01 12.13
C GLN A 24 32.61 -2.14 11.14
N LYS A 25 31.64 -3.03 10.94
CA LYS A 25 31.69 -4.06 9.90
C LYS A 25 31.92 -3.37 8.55
N LYS A 26 32.89 -3.84 7.77
CA LYS A 26 33.22 -3.27 6.45
C LYS A 26 31.98 -3.29 5.56
N VAL A 27 31.61 -2.14 5.00
CA VAL A 27 30.52 -2.03 4.01
C VAL A 27 30.99 -2.68 2.71
N PRO A 28 30.21 -3.60 2.10
CA PRO A 28 30.57 -4.19 0.81
C PRO A 28 30.78 -3.16 -0.30
N GLU A 29 31.74 -3.40 -1.18
CA GLU A 29 32.17 -2.46 -2.25
C GLU A 29 31.67 -2.84 -3.65
N ASN A 30 30.86 -3.90 -3.79
CA ASN A 30 30.29 -4.32 -5.07
C ASN A 30 28.77 -4.58 -4.94
N PRO A 31 28.00 -4.45 -6.04
CA PRO A 31 26.53 -4.51 -5.96
C PRO A 31 25.99 -5.90 -5.62
N GLU A 32 26.70 -6.99 -5.97
CA GLU A 32 26.28 -8.35 -5.66
C GLU A 32 26.36 -8.64 -4.15
N GLU A 33 27.47 -8.25 -3.53
CA GLU A 33 27.70 -8.43 -2.10
C GLU A 33 26.79 -7.50 -1.28
N LEU A 34 26.56 -6.26 -1.73
CA LEU A 34 25.54 -5.37 -1.14
C LEU A 34 24.16 -6.01 -1.20
N TYR A 35 23.75 -6.56 -2.36
CA TYR A 35 22.46 -7.21 -2.50
C TYR A 35 22.35 -8.45 -1.59
N SER A 36 23.39 -9.28 -1.54
CA SER A 36 23.45 -10.48 -0.71
C SER A 36 23.34 -10.14 0.79
N GLU A 37 24.09 -9.16 1.27
CA GLU A 37 24.00 -8.70 2.66
C GLU A 37 22.65 -8.05 2.95
N ALA A 38 22.09 -7.26 2.02
CA ALA A 38 20.76 -6.67 2.17
C ALA A 38 19.68 -7.75 2.32
N MET A 39 19.73 -8.79 1.48
CA MET A 39 18.81 -9.93 1.56
C MET A 39 18.95 -10.70 2.88
N LYS A 40 20.18 -10.96 3.36
CA LYS A 40 20.37 -11.60 4.68
C LYS A 40 19.75 -10.80 5.82
N LYS A 41 19.87 -9.48 5.76
CA LYS A 41 19.29 -8.55 6.74
C LYS A 41 17.76 -8.49 6.65
N LEU A 42 17.23 -8.60 5.43
CA LEU A 42 15.79 -8.61 5.13
C LEU A 42 15.10 -9.93 5.52
N GLU A 43 15.76 -11.07 5.29
CA GLU A 43 15.24 -12.42 5.51
C GLU A 43 15.58 -12.99 6.90
N GLY A 44 16.16 -12.16 7.77
CA GLY A 44 16.46 -12.56 9.15
C GLY A 44 15.22 -13.05 9.90
N SER A 45 15.46 -13.87 10.92
CA SER A 45 14.47 -14.24 11.93
C SER A 45 14.02 -13.01 12.73
N ILE A 46 13.02 -13.15 13.60
CA ILE A 46 12.57 -12.04 14.47
C ILE A 46 13.70 -11.40 15.30
N PHE A 47 14.78 -12.13 15.59
CA PHE A 47 15.94 -11.63 16.34
C PHE A 47 17.08 -11.11 15.47
N THR A 48 17.04 -11.36 14.15
CA THR A 48 18.15 -11.07 13.24
C THR A 48 17.75 -10.24 12.03
N ALA A 49 16.45 -10.05 11.80
CA ALA A 49 15.92 -9.13 10.81
C ALA A 49 16.29 -7.69 11.18
N ASP A 50 16.82 -6.99 10.21
CA ASP A 50 17.34 -5.64 10.39
C ASP A 50 17.04 -4.89 9.09
N TYR A 51 15.77 -4.50 9.00
CA TYR A 51 15.19 -3.92 7.81
C TYR A 51 15.76 -2.53 7.50
N ASP A 52 16.24 -1.78 8.51
CA ASP A 52 16.93 -0.50 8.33
C ASP A 52 18.26 -0.69 7.59
N THR A 53 19.07 -1.65 8.03
CA THR A 53 20.33 -1.94 7.34
C THR A 53 20.09 -2.54 5.96
N ALA A 54 19.07 -3.38 5.79
CA ALA A 54 18.69 -3.91 4.48
C ALA A 54 18.35 -2.79 3.49
N GLU A 55 17.52 -1.84 3.93
CA GLU A 55 17.15 -0.65 3.15
C GLU A 55 18.38 0.16 2.74
N GLN A 56 19.27 0.50 3.69
CA GLN A 56 20.51 1.24 3.42
C GLN A 56 21.41 0.54 2.40
N TYR A 57 21.49 -0.79 2.43
CA TYR A 57 22.28 -1.54 1.47
C TYR A 57 21.64 -1.55 0.08
N PHE A 58 20.31 -1.63 -0.02
CA PHE A 58 19.62 -1.46 -1.30
C PHE A 58 19.76 -0.04 -1.85
N GLU A 59 19.67 1.00 -1.02
CA GLU A 59 19.88 2.39 -1.41
C GLU A 59 21.30 2.59 -1.99
N LYS A 60 22.32 2.07 -1.32
CA LYS A 60 23.70 2.09 -1.82
C LYS A 60 23.86 1.45 -3.20
N ILE A 61 23.10 0.39 -3.51
CA ILE A 61 23.13 -0.22 -4.86
C ILE A 61 22.61 0.77 -5.91
N ILE A 62 21.53 1.48 -5.59
CA ILE A 62 20.92 2.46 -6.50
C ILE A 62 21.83 3.67 -6.69
N GLU A 63 22.45 4.14 -5.61
CA GLU A 63 23.31 5.33 -5.62
C GLU A 63 24.69 5.09 -6.27
N LEU A 64 25.37 4.02 -5.88
CA LEU A 64 26.77 3.77 -6.27
C LEU A 64 26.88 3.00 -7.58
N PHE A 65 25.86 2.21 -7.92
CA PHE A 65 25.87 1.32 -9.09
C PHE A 65 24.65 1.51 -9.99
N PRO A 66 24.36 2.76 -10.43
CA PRO A 66 23.24 3.03 -11.32
C PRO A 66 23.42 2.25 -12.64
N GLY A 67 22.34 1.65 -13.13
CA GLY A 67 22.34 0.89 -14.39
C GLY A 67 22.73 -0.59 -14.26
N THR A 68 23.09 -1.08 -13.06
CA THR A 68 23.30 -2.52 -12.87
C THR A 68 21.97 -3.29 -12.85
N ARG A 69 22.03 -4.60 -13.14
CA ARG A 69 20.89 -5.52 -13.04
C ARG A 69 20.27 -5.59 -11.63
N TYR A 70 20.99 -5.14 -10.61
CA TYR A 70 20.53 -5.14 -9.22
C TYR A 70 19.65 -3.94 -8.88
N VAL A 71 19.62 -2.89 -9.71
CA VAL A 71 18.83 -1.68 -9.42
C VAL A 71 17.32 -1.97 -9.30
N PRO A 72 16.68 -2.72 -10.21
CA PRO A 72 15.27 -3.11 -10.01
C PRO A 72 15.10 -3.93 -8.73
N ASP A 73 15.93 -4.95 -8.51
CA ASP A 73 15.84 -5.80 -7.33
C ASP A 73 16.01 -5.02 -6.01
N ALA A 74 16.88 -4.01 -5.99
CA ALA A 74 17.08 -3.10 -4.87
C ALA A 74 15.85 -2.21 -4.61
N ASN A 75 15.25 -1.63 -5.67
CA ASN A 75 14.00 -0.85 -5.52
C ASN A 75 12.88 -1.71 -4.93
N PHE A 76 12.74 -2.96 -5.38
CA PHE A 76 11.79 -3.89 -4.78
C PHE A 76 12.15 -4.22 -3.33
N GLY A 77 13.44 -4.42 -3.04
CA GLY A 77 13.96 -4.71 -1.71
C GLY A 77 13.65 -3.62 -0.68
N ILE A 78 13.79 -2.35 -1.05
CA ILE A 78 13.41 -1.19 -0.23
C ILE A 78 11.92 -1.24 0.12
N ALA A 79 11.04 -1.38 -0.88
CA ALA A 79 9.59 -1.46 -0.68
C ALA A 79 9.21 -2.65 0.25
N TYR A 80 9.87 -3.79 0.08
CA TYR A 80 9.64 -4.96 0.90
C TYR A 80 10.17 -4.80 2.33
N ALA A 81 11.32 -4.16 2.54
CA ALA A 81 11.83 -3.81 3.87
C ALA A 81 10.84 -2.92 4.62
N LYS A 82 10.33 -1.86 4.00
CA LYS A 82 9.29 -0.98 4.57
C LYS A 82 8.04 -1.76 4.96
N MET A 83 7.53 -2.61 4.06
CA MET A 83 6.37 -3.44 4.36
C MET A 83 6.60 -4.35 5.58
N LYS A 84 7.80 -4.91 5.72
CA LYS A 84 8.17 -5.78 6.83
C LYS A 84 8.37 -5.05 8.15
N LYS A 85 8.80 -3.78 8.13
CA LYS A 85 8.79 -2.88 9.30
C LYS A 85 7.39 -2.53 9.77
N GLY A 86 6.39 -2.62 8.88
CA GLY A 86 5.02 -2.22 9.13
C GLY A 86 4.62 -0.91 8.43
N ASP A 87 5.56 -0.27 7.72
CA ASP A 87 5.39 0.99 7.02
C ASP A 87 4.65 0.80 5.68
N CYS A 88 3.43 0.27 5.76
CA CYS A 88 2.65 -0.09 4.58
C CYS A 88 2.24 1.12 3.72
N ALA A 89 2.11 2.31 4.30
CA ALA A 89 1.77 3.51 3.52
C ALA A 89 2.87 3.81 2.50
N GLU A 90 4.13 3.85 2.95
CA GLU A 90 5.30 4.08 2.09
C GLU A 90 5.53 2.88 1.16
N ALA A 91 5.45 1.66 1.69
CA ALA A 91 5.64 0.45 0.89
C ALA A 91 4.66 0.34 -0.28
N ALA A 92 3.38 0.72 -0.08
CA ALA A 92 2.36 0.66 -1.12
C ALA A 92 2.76 1.50 -2.35
N VAL A 93 3.22 2.72 -2.09
CA VAL A 93 3.65 3.69 -3.11
C VAL A 93 4.94 3.23 -3.80
N LEU A 94 5.90 2.69 -3.04
CA LEU A 94 7.16 2.19 -3.60
C LEU A 94 6.94 0.96 -4.49
N PHE A 95 6.07 0.04 -4.08
CA PHE A 95 5.71 -1.12 -4.92
C PHE A 95 4.96 -0.72 -6.19
N GLU A 96 4.06 0.25 -6.09
CA GLU A 96 3.36 0.81 -7.25
C GLU A 96 4.34 1.48 -8.21
N SER A 97 5.26 2.30 -7.69
CA SER A 97 6.32 2.95 -8.46
C SER A 97 7.25 1.93 -9.13
N PHE A 98 7.58 0.84 -8.42
CA PHE A 98 8.34 -0.28 -8.99
C PHE A 98 7.59 -0.89 -10.18
N TYR A 99 6.29 -1.17 -10.02
CA TYR A 99 5.46 -1.74 -11.08
C TYR A 99 5.42 -0.85 -12.33
N GLN A 100 5.23 0.45 -12.14
CA GLN A 100 5.19 1.43 -13.22
C GLN A 100 6.54 1.54 -13.95
N LYS A 101 7.66 1.53 -13.20
CA LYS A 101 9.00 1.70 -13.75
C LYS A 101 9.56 0.42 -14.38
N TYR A 102 9.24 -0.74 -13.83
CA TYR A 102 9.82 -2.03 -14.20
C TYR A 102 8.75 -3.06 -14.56
N THR A 103 7.76 -2.69 -15.38
CA THR A 103 6.58 -3.52 -15.68
C THR A 103 6.90 -4.89 -16.29
N SER A 104 8.00 -5.02 -17.03
CA SER A 104 8.47 -6.28 -17.62
C SER A 104 9.35 -7.13 -16.69
N HIS A 105 9.66 -6.64 -15.49
CA HIS A 105 10.51 -7.36 -14.54
C HIS A 105 9.75 -8.55 -13.92
N GLN A 106 10.47 -9.65 -13.65
CA GLN A 106 9.87 -10.86 -13.06
C GLN A 106 9.14 -10.62 -11.73
N LYS A 107 9.55 -9.59 -10.97
CA LYS A 107 8.92 -9.17 -9.70
C LYS A 107 7.76 -8.20 -9.86
N ALA A 108 7.45 -7.73 -11.08
CA ALA A 108 6.36 -6.77 -11.31
C ALA A 108 4.99 -7.27 -10.81
N PRO A 109 4.55 -8.51 -11.10
CA PRO A 109 3.29 -9.02 -10.54
C PRO A 109 3.33 -9.02 -9.01
N LEU A 110 4.44 -9.45 -8.42
CA LEU A 110 4.58 -9.53 -6.97
C LEU A 110 4.58 -8.14 -6.31
N ALA A 111 5.16 -7.12 -6.96
CA ALA A 111 5.12 -5.74 -6.49
C ALA A 111 3.68 -5.20 -6.49
N LEU A 112 2.96 -5.38 -7.60
CA LEU A 112 1.56 -4.95 -7.70
C LEU A 112 0.69 -5.64 -6.63
N TYR A 113 0.89 -6.94 -6.41
CA TYR A 113 0.26 -7.69 -5.33
C TYR A 113 0.54 -7.09 -3.95
N TYR A 114 1.81 -6.80 -3.62
CA TYR A 114 2.13 -6.22 -2.31
C TYR A 114 1.64 -4.78 -2.15
N SER A 115 1.58 -3.99 -3.23
CA SER A 115 0.95 -2.67 -3.22
C SER A 115 -0.53 -2.78 -2.84
N ILE A 116 -1.28 -3.68 -3.50
CA ILE A 116 -2.68 -3.99 -3.17
C ILE A 116 -2.83 -4.39 -1.70
N LYS A 117 -1.99 -5.31 -1.21
CA LYS A 117 -2.03 -5.79 0.18
C LYS A 117 -1.75 -4.67 1.18
N CYS A 118 -0.86 -3.73 0.86
CA CYS A 118 -0.54 -2.60 1.71
C CYS A 118 -1.68 -1.58 1.73
N TYR A 119 -2.21 -1.16 0.57
CA TYR A 119 -3.36 -0.25 0.51
C TYR A 119 -4.60 -0.83 1.19
N MET A 120 -4.80 -2.15 1.10
CA MET A 120 -5.89 -2.85 1.80
C MET A 120 -5.87 -2.66 3.33
N LYS A 121 -4.72 -2.36 3.95
CA LYS A 121 -4.67 -2.06 5.39
C LYS A 121 -5.33 -0.73 5.76
N PHE A 122 -5.51 0.16 4.79
CA PHE A 122 -6.12 1.47 4.97
C PHE A 122 -7.56 1.54 4.43
N VAL A 123 -8.07 0.43 3.88
CA VAL A 123 -9.48 0.30 3.50
C VAL A 123 -10.33 0.14 4.75
N ASP A 124 -11.27 1.06 4.95
CA ASP A 124 -12.12 1.13 6.13
C ASP A 124 -13.57 0.70 5.81
N THR A 125 -14.49 0.97 6.73
CA THR A 125 -15.92 0.69 6.57
C THR A 125 -16.59 1.60 5.54
N PRO A 126 -17.71 1.16 4.92
CA PRO A 126 -18.39 1.93 3.87
C PRO A 126 -18.90 3.32 4.27
N ASP A 127 -19.03 3.63 5.56
CA ASP A 127 -19.46 4.95 6.05
C ASP A 127 -18.33 5.99 6.10
N ARG A 128 -17.08 5.58 5.86
CA ARG A 128 -15.88 6.44 5.87
C ARG A 128 -15.40 6.75 4.46
N ASP A 129 -14.27 7.45 4.38
CA ASP A 129 -13.60 7.79 3.12
C ASP A 129 -13.19 6.52 2.36
N ILE A 130 -13.58 6.44 1.08
CA ILE A 130 -13.38 5.25 0.23
C ILE A 130 -12.16 5.36 -0.70
N THR A 131 -11.32 6.39 -0.57
CA THR A 131 -10.17 6.63 -1.47
C THR A 131 -9.27 5.40 -1.59
N TYR A 132 -8.97 4.73 -0.47
CA TYR A 132 -8.14 3.51 -0.52
C TYR A 132 -8.88 2.31 -1.11
N ALA A 133 -10.21 2.22 -0.98
CA ALA A 133 -10.99 1.16 -1.61
C ALA A 133 -10.97 1.33 -3.14
N GLU A 134 -11.13 2.56 -3.63
CA GLU A 134 -11.00 2.91 -5.05
C GLU A 134 -9.59 2.64 -5.57
N LYS A 135 -8.56 2.99 -4.79
CA LYS A 135 -7.16 2.70 -5.15
C LYS A 135 -6.89 1.20 -5.26
N VAL A 136 -7.39 0.42 -4.31
CA VAL A 136 -7.27 -1.05 -4.36
C VAL A 136 -8.02 -1.62 -5.56
N ARG A 137 -9.23 -1.11 -5.86
CA ARG A 137 -10.00 -1.53 -7.03
C ARG A 137 -9.15 -1.36 -8.29
N GLU A 138 -8.62 -0.17 -8.53
CA GLU A 138 -7.77 0.16 -9.68
C GLU A 138 -6.63 -0.86 -9.85
N LEU A 139 -5.83 -1.04 -8.79
CA LEU A 139 -4.64 -1.92 -8.84
C LEU A 139 -5.01 -3.40 -8.98
N ALA A 140 -6.10 -3.83 -8.33
CA ALA A 140 -6.57 -5.21 -8.41
C ALA A 140 -7.16 -5.53 -9.79
N SER A 141 -7.92 -4.61 -10.40
CA SER A 141 -8.39 -4.77 -11.79
C SER A 141 -7.21 -4.90 -12.74
N LEU A 142 -6.18 -4.05 -12.58
CA LEU A 142 -4.95 -4.11 -13.37
C LEU A 142 -4.23 -5.46 -13.23
N PHE A 143 -4.11 -5.96 -12.00
CA PHE A 143 -3.50 -7.27 -11.73
C PHE A 143 -4.27 -8.41 -12.40
N ILE A 144 -5.60 -8.45 -12.23
CA ILE A 144 -6.45 -9.52 -12.76
C ILE A 144 -6.44 -9.54 -14.29
N GLN A 145 -6.38 -8.37 -14.93
CA GLN A 145 -6.33 -8.24 -16.38
C GLN A 145 -4.98 -8.70 -16.96
N ASN A 146 -3.87 -8.30 -16.33
CA ASN A 146 -2.52 -8.54 -16.86
C ASN A 146 -1.92 -9.89 -16.44
N TYR A 147 -2.38 -10.48 -15.32
CA TYR A 147 -1.78 -11.67 -14.71
C TYR A 147 -2.79 -12.80 -14.51
N LYS A 148 -3.41 -13.23 -15.61
CA LYS A 148 -4.53 -14.20 -15.63
C LYS A 148 -4.21 -15.59 -15.07
N ASP A 149 -2.94 -16.01 -15.13
CA ASP A 149 -2.48 -17.33 -14.70
C ASP A 149 -1.57 -17.25 -13.45
N ASN A 150 -1.48 -16.09 -12.80
CA ASN A 150 -0.64 -15.92 -11.62
C ASN A 150 -1.28 -16.55 -10.37
N GLU A 151 -0.47 -17.23 -9.55
CA GLU A 151 -0.90 -17.90 -8.32
C GLU A 151 -1.61 -17.00 -7.30
N LYS A 152 -1.39 -15.67 -7.32
CA LYS A 152 -2.04 -14.72 -6.43
C LYS A 152 -3.37 -14.17 -6.95
N LYS A 153 -3.75 -14.49 -8.20
CA LYS A 153 -4.95 -13.94 -8.85
C LYS A 153 -6.23 -14.20 -8.06
N ASP A 154 -6.41 -15.40 -7.51
CA ASP A 154 -7.63 -15.74 -6.78
C ASP A 154 -7.75 -14.92 -5.49
N GLU A 155 -6.62 -14.68 -4.80
CA GLU A 155 -6.59 -13.80 -3.63
C GLU A 155 -6.89 -12.35 -4.01
N VAL A 156 -6.28 -11.85 -5.09
CA VAL A 156 -6.53 -10.49 -5.59
C VAL A 156 -7.98 -10.32 -6.04
N SER A 157 -8.58 -11.34 -6.66
CA SER A 157 -9.99 -11.32 -7.06
C SER A 157 -10.93 -11.22 -5.86
N LYS A 158 -10.61 -11.90 -4.76
CA LYS A 158 -11.37 -11.77 -3.50
C LYS A 158 -11.23 -10.37 -2.90
N ILE A 159 -10.03 -9.80 -2.93
CA ILE A 159 -9.76 -8.43 -2.49
C ILE A 159 -10.56 -7.43 -3.34
N HIS A 160 -10.54 -7.60 -4.67
CA HIS A 160 -11.27 -6.79 -5.63
C HIS A 160 -12.78 -6.81 -5.34
N ASN A 161 -13.37 -7.99 -5.22
CA ASN A 161 -14.80 -8.11 -4.92
C ASN A 161 -15.16 -7.47 -3.58
N ARG A 162 -14.29 -7.60 -2.56
CA ARG A 162 -14.51 -6.95 -1.26
C ARG A 162 -14.54 -5.43 -1.37
N VAL A 163 -13.67 -4.80 -2.16
CA VAL A 163 -13.68 -3.33 -2.28
C VAL A 163 -14.83 -2.83 -3.15
N LEU A 164 -15.27 -3.60 -4.16
CA LEU A 164 -16.49 -3.29 -4.92
C LEU A 164 -17.72 -3.25 -4.00
N GLU A 165 -17.87 -4.25 -3.12
CA GLU A 165 -18.93 -4.29 -2.10
C GLU A 165 -18.90 -3.06 -1.18
N ILE A 166 -17.70 -2.64 -0.73
CA ILE A 166 -17.53 -1.45 0.11
C ILE A 166 -17.94 -0.18 -0.62
N ILE A 167 -17.48 0.01 -1.86
CA ILE A 167 -17.78 1.19 -2.68
C ILE A 167 -19.28 1.27 -2.99
N ALA A 168 -19.89 0.15 -3.39
CA ALA A 168 -21.31 0.10 -3.68
C ALA A 168 -22.15 0.38 -2.41
N GLN A 169 -21.78 -0.20 -1.27
CA GLN A 169 -22.45 0.04 0.02
C GLN A 169 -22.30 1.50 0.48
N HIS A 170 -21.17 2.14 0.23
CA HIS A 170 -20.94 3.55 0.57
C HIS A 170 -21.97 4.44 -0.14
N HIS A 171 -22.06 4.33 -1.46
CA HIS A 171 -23.00 5.12 -2.24
C HIS A 171 -24.46 4.79 -1.91
N LEU A 172 -24.77 3.51 -1.70
CA LEU A 172 -26.12 3.07 -1.33
C LEU A 172 -26.54 3.66 0.02
N SER A 173 -25.66 3.66 1.03
CA SER A 173 -25.96 4.20 2.36
C SER A 173 -26.29 5.69 2.31
N ILE A 174 -25.57 6.45 1.47
CA ILE A 174 -25.85 7.87 1.24
C ILE A 174 -27.17 8.06 0.50
N ALA A 175 -27.46 7.23 -0.50
CA ALA A 175 -28.72 7.28 -1.22
C ALA A 175 -29.91 7.03 -0.28
N GLU A 176 -29.83 5.98 0.55
CA GLU A 176 -30.85 5.65 1.54
C GLU A 176 -31.06 6.78 2.57
N PHE A 177 -29.98 7.45 2.99
CA PHE A 177 -30.09 8.63 3.86
C PHE A 177 -30.92 9.74 3.20
N TYR A 178 -30.67 10.06 1.94
CA TYR A 178 -31.43 11.08 1.21
C TYR A 178 -32.89 10.66 0.94
N ILE A 179 -33.13 9.37 0.66
CA ILE A 179 -34.48 8.81 0.49
C ILE A 179 -35.30 8.97 1.77
N ARG A 180 -34.72 8.65 2.95
CA ARG A 180 -35.39 8.83 4.25
C ARG A 180 -35.82 10.27 4.48
N ARG A 181 -35.05 11.24 3.97
CA ARG A 181 -35.35 12.68 4.04
C ARG A 181 -36.24 13.17 2.90
N LYS A 182 -36.70 12.28 2.01
CA LYS A 182 -37.52 12.58 0.83
C LYS A 182 -36.83 13.55 -0.16
N VAL A 183 -35.49 13.56 -0.19
CA VAL A 183 -34.70 14.37 -1.12
C VAL A 183 -34.17 13.46 -2.24
N TYR A 184 -34.99 13.24 -3.27
CA TYR A 184 -34.73 12.20 -4.27
C TYR A 184 -33.60 12.50 -5.27
N PRO A 185 -33.40 13.72 -5.78
CA PRO A 185 -32.34 13.98 -6.76
C PRO A 185 -30.91 13.57 -6.33
N PRO A 186 -30.39 13.92 -5.13
CA PRO A 186 -29.09 13.45 -4.67
C PRO A 186 -29.07 11.94 -4.39
N ALA A 187 -30.18 11.33 -3.98
CA ALA A 187 -30.26 9.88 -3.83
C ALA A 187 -30.09 9.17 -5.17
N THR A 188 -30.83 9.61 -6.19
CA THR A 188 -30.73 9.08 -7.55
C THR A 188 -29.32 9.23 -8.11
N ARG A 189 -28.65 10.38 -7.92
CA ARG A 189 -27.25 10.55 -8.34
C ARG A 189 -26.31 9.53 -7.70
N ARG A 190 -26.50 9.23 -6.41
CA ARG A 190 -25.68 8.21 -5.72
C ARG A 190 -25.96 6.80 -6.23
N ILE A 191 -27.21 6.46 -6.51
CA ILE A 191 -27.58 5.17 -7.09
C ILE A 191 -27.00 5.03 -8.51
N LYS A 192 -27.03 6.09 -9.32
CA LYS A 192 -26.48 6.08 -10.68
C LYS A 192 -24.99 5.72 -10.72
N ILE A 193 -24.18 6.20 -9.76
CA ILE A 193 -22.77 5.79 -9.65
C ILE A 193 -22.63 4.25 -9.59
N ILE A 194 -23.55 3.58 -8.90
CA ILE A 194 -23.53 2.11 -8.75
C ILE A 194 -24.03 1.42 -10.02
N LEU A 195 -25.09 1.94 -10.65
CA LEU A 195 -25.75 1.29 -11.79
C LEU A 195 -25.04 1.53 -13.13
N GLU A 196 -24.31 2.64 -13.25
CA GLU A 196 -23.50 2.97 -14.44
C GLU A 196 -22.19 2.17 -14.47
N ASP A 197 -21.78 1.64 -13.32
CA ASP A 197 -20.59 0.80 -13.18
C ASP A 197 -20.98 -0.67 -13.15
N ARG A 198 -20.61 -1.42 -14.21
CA ARG A 198 -20.95 -2.85 -14.35
C ARG A 198 -20.47 -3.70 -13.17
N GLU A 199 -19.31 -3.40 -12.60
CA GLU A 199 -18.79 -4.24 -11.51
C GLU A 199 -19.51 -3.96 -10.20
N LEU A 200 -19.83 -2.68 -9.94
CA LEU A 200 -20.60 -2.29 -8.77
C LEU A 200 -22.05 -2.74 -8.85
N SER A 201 -22.67 -2.72 -10.03
CA SER A 201 -24.08 -3.11 -10.23
C SER A 201 -24.35 -4.59 -9.89
N GLU A 202 -23.35 -5.45 -10.04
CA GLU A 202 -23.44 -6.89 -9.79
C GLU A 202 -23.19 -7.28 -8.31
N THR A 203 -22.70 -6.34 -7.49
CA THR A 203 -22.57 -6.54 -6.03
C THR A 203 -23.92 -6.67 -5.35
N GLU A 204 -23.97 -7.19 -4.12
CA GLU A 204 -25.22 -7.26 -3.36
C GLU A 204 -25.84 -5.86 -3.09
N PRO A 205 -25.08 -4.83 -2.66
CA PRO A 205 -25.56 -3.46 -2.61
C PRO A 205 -26.00 -2.92 -3.98
N GLY A 206 -25.33 -3.34 -5.06
CA GLY A 206 -25.69 -2.98 -6.44
C GLY A 206 -27.07 -3.45 -6.85
N LYS A 207 -27.38 -4.73 -6.60
CA LYS A 207 -28.71 -5.29 -6.84
C LYS A 207 -29.78 -4.57 -6.03
N LYS A 208 -29.51 -4.28 -4.75
CA LYS A 208 -30.42 -3.50 -3.90
C LYS A 208 -30.61 -2.07 -4.41
N ALA A 209 -29.55 -1.42 -4.88
CA ALA A 209 -29.62 -0.09 -5.48
C ALA A 209 -30.52 -0.09 -6.72
N LYS A 210 -30.46 -1.14 -7.55
CA LYS A 210 -31.32 -1.32 -8.72
C LYS A 210 -32.80 -1.42 -8.34
N GLU A 211 -33.14 -2.26 -7.36
CA GLU A 211 -34.52 -2.39 -6.87
C GLU A 211 -35.08 -1.06 -6.33
N ILE A 212 -34.26 -0.32 -5.58
CA ILE A 212 -34.62 1.01 -5.07
C ILE A 212 -34.85 1.99 -6.22
N TYR A 213 -33.99 1.97 -7.24
CA TYR A 213 -34.10 2.84 -8.40
C TYR A 213 -35.40 2.61 -9.17
N GLU A 214 -35.72 1.35 -9.47
CA GLU A 214 -36.95 0.95 -10.15
C GLU A 214 -38.21 1.40 -9.38
N LYS A 215 -38.17 1.32 -8.04
CA LYS A 215 -39.24 1.84 -7.19
C LYS A 215 -39.39 3.36 -7.27
N LEU A 216 -38.28 4.11 -7.27
CA LEU A 216 -38.30 5.57 -7.37
C LEU A 216 -38.88 6.03 -8.72
N ILE A 217 -38.55 5.33 -9.81
CA ILE A 217 -39.12 5.58 -11.14
C ILE A 217 -40.64 5.35 -11.11
N LYS A 218 -41.08 4.20 -10.60
CA LYS A 218 -42.51 3.85 -10.53
C LYS A 218 -43.33 4.86 -9.72
N GLU A 219 -42.73 5.47 -8.70
CA GLU A 219 -43.38 6.47 -7.84
C GLU A 219 -43.34 7.90 -8.42
N ASN A 220 -42.86 8.09 -9.65
CA ASN A 220 -42.63 9.41 -10.29
C ASN A 220 -41.79 10.35 -9.40
N LYS A 221 -40.83 9.77 -8.66
CA LYS A 221 -39.93 10.52 -7.76
C LYS A 221 -38.59 10.85 -8.42
N GLU A 222 -38.41 10.45 -9.67
CA GLU A 222 -37.32 10.89 -10.52
C GLU A 222 -37.62 12.30 -11.04
N PHE A 223 -36.70 13.23 -10.81
CA PHE A 223 -36.74 14.54 -11.49
C PHE A 223 -36.01 14.40 -12.83
N SER A 224 -36.70 14.78 -13.90
CA SER A 224 -36.28 14.59 -15.28
C SER A 224 -35.07 15.44 -15.64
N ASP A 225 -33.88 14.83 -15.62
CA ASP A 225 -32.81 15.16 -16.56
C ASP A 225 -32.45 13.95 -17.44
N THR A 226 -33.15 12.80 -17.33
CA THR A 226 -32.68 11.50 -17.88
C THR A 226 -33.73 10.63 -18.56
N ASN A 227 -34.66 11.22 -19.33
CA ASN A 227 -35.58 10.41 -20.16
C ASN A 227 -34.89 9.68 -21.34
N GLU A 228 -33.59 9.87 -21.56
CA GLU A 228 -32.83 9.19 -22.63
C GLU A 228 -32.17 7.84 -22.21
N PHE A 229 -31.92 7.61 -20.92
CA PHE A 229 -30.98 6.53 -20.52
C PHE A 229 -31.59 5.12 -20.45
N LEU A 230 -32.89 4.98 -20.16
CA LEU A 230 -33.54 3.66 -20.11
C LEU A 230 -33.68 3.00 -21.50
N GLN A 231 -33.37 3.73 -22.58
CA GLN A 231 -33.38 3.19 -23.94
C GLN A 231 -32.03 2.59 -24.36
N SER A 232 -30.91 2.91 -23.68
CA SER A 232 -29.57 2.43 -24.07
C SER A 232 -29.06 1.19 -23.33
N ALA A 233 -29.82 0.68 -22.35
CA ALA A 233 -29.47 -0.51 -21.55
C ALA A 233 -30.26 -1.77 -21.95
N ARG A 234 -30.86 -1.80 -23.15
CA ARG A 234 -31.53 -2.97 -23.74
C ARG A 234 -30.68 -3.63 -24.80
#